data_AF-A0A1B1E1J4-F1
#
_entry.id   AF-A0A1B1E1J4-F1
#
_cell.length_a   1.000
_cell.length_b   1.000
_cell.length_c   1.000
_cell.angle_alpha   90.00
_cell.angle_beta   90.00
_cell.angle_gamma   90.00
#
_symmetry.space_group_name_H-M   'P 1'
#
loop_
_entity.id
_entity.type
_entity.pdbx_description
1 polymer ?
#
loop_
_entity_poly.entity_id
_entity_poly.type
_entity_poly.pdbx_seq_one_letter_code
_entity_poly.pdbx_strand_id
1 'polypeptide(L)'
;MPMYLFFLYYLNVLIEVLLGIYICGFDSPLLFKCTPGGSRRWKRTLAVACAERGDDILNDKGLSILQVEDMCKKKDASLSDKIYGLSLHDTKDLFVELTNSIMYTDYEEQVKTEKNIFTCTQRTLKFMKENIKKKTEELITGARKYIDELFGSYDILNKKEWESISKLNLFLDINGEEDVLLINGRDIFFHVMGVNFPKKIPLNTQDVLENITELFRHNKNIFEQYEKKVHKIEKDIRTYLGTGGKRFPLNYTHWNNSYINITQNVAVRAFMDDLYNYFEHLERKLMYNPNRLTKIDISFLDGTLDAIDNIIKSTIEYKTEKLFGLLNNIFKGDLRSILGFFTYLFDTERRKNKIILKTIAKEKTGDEYDSNFLFDVESLYVREKEDIQNALSKFSHFMKVNFGFDVGSPSVHLLKSKIEDAVVQEQQQQQQIMKHFKNIVHELLCRQQVIEFFTLVNSLKENSKGISPCFWKVWGCLTAKNDNCIYIKTKKLIQLVSKYAEIREKNNCNIKQNDSEENILELMKDIKSAFYRYRIAIKILFLLIEDLKLSKQLNEEYENLLREKKEAQEENYGITEKDKDKMDKMYEKAINEWTSKLEAKKMAIESNKNAIIFYLCLIKTFKLS
;
A
#
# COMPACT_ATOMS: atom_id res chain seq x y z
N MET A 1 17.23 28.81 -57.56
CA MET A 1 17.42 28.56 -56.11
C MET A 1 16.13 28.55 -55.26
N PRO A 2 15.08 29.36 -55.50
CA PRO A 2 13.91 29.36 -54.60
C PRO A 2 12.94 28.17 -54.80
N MET A 3 12.86 27.60 -56.00
CA MET A 3 11.97 26.46 -56.29
C MET A 3 12.40 25.16 -55.58
N TYR A 4 13.71 24.97 -55.39
CA TYR A 4 14.28 23.77 -54.78
C TYR A 4 13.99 23.70 -53.26
N LEU A 5 14.03 24.85 -52.59
CA LEU A 5 13.65 24.99 -51.17
C LEU A 5 12.16 24.72 -50.95
N PHE A 6 11.31 25.12 -51.90
CA PHE A 6 9.87 24.88 -51.84
C PHE A 6 9.54 23.38 -51.98
N PHE A 7 10.23 22.67 -52.87
CA PHE A 7 10.09 21.21 -53.01
C PHE A 7 10.63 20.46 -51.79
N LEU A 8 11.76 20.88 -51.22
CA LEU A 8 12.33 20.29 -50.00
C LEU A 8 11.39 20.44 -48.80
N TYR A 9 10.73 21.58 -48.64
CA TYR A 9 9.75 21.81 -47.58
C TYR A 9 8.54 20.87 -47.71
N TYR A 10 7.96 20.77 -48.92
CA TYR A 10 6.83 19.88 -49.16
C TYR A 10 7.19 18.40 -49.01
N LEU A 11 8.40 18.00 -49.40
CA LEU A 11 8.90 16.63 -49.20
C LEU A 11 9.05 16.30 -47.70
N ASN A 12 9.50 17.27 -46.88
CA ASN A 12 9.64 17.11 -45.43
C ASN A 12 8.27 16.96 -44.75
N VAL A 13 7.28 17.76 -45.16
CA VAL A 13 5.90 17.64 -44.69
C VAL A 13 5.29 16.29 -45.08
N LEU A 14 5.58 15.78 -46.30
CA LEU A 14 5.09 14.47 -46.74
C LEU A 14 5.71 13.32 -45.94
N ILE A 15 7.01 13.40 -45.62
CA ILE A 15 7.72 12.40 -44.81
C ILE A 15 7.20 12.40 -43.36
N GLU A 16 6.94 13.57 -42.79
CA GLU A 16 6.38 13.70 -41.44
C GLU A 16 4.97 13.11 -41.33
N VAL A 17 4.12 13.35 -42.34
CA VAL A 17 2.75 12.84 -42.38
C VAL A 17 2.67 11.33 -42.67
N LEU A 18 3.55 10.78 -43.52
CA LEU A 18 3.51 9.37 -43.92
C LEU A 18 4.33 8.44 -43.01
N LEU A 19 5.41 8.93 -42.39
CA LEU A 19 6.37 8.10 -41.66
C LEU A 19 6.57 8.51 -40.19
N GLY A 20 6.03 9.66 -39.75
CA GLY A 20 6.08 10.08 -38.35
C GLY A 20 7.48 10.41 -37.83
N ILE A 21 8.43 10.73 -38.72
CA ILE A 21 9.82 11.09 -38.39
C ILE A 21 10.04 12.57 -38.76
N TYR A 22 10.40 13.39 -37.77
CA TYR A 22 10.72 14.81 -37.93
C TYR A 22 12.24 15.01 -38.08
N ILE A 23 12.67 15.74 -39.12
CA ILE A 23 14.09 16.05 -39.38
C ILE A 23 14.31 17.55 -39.14
N CYS A 24 14.92 17.90 -38.00
CA CYS A 24 15.30 19.28 -37.66
C CYS A 24 16.40 19.81 -38.61
N GLY A 25 16.16 20.95 -39.27
CA GLY A 25 17.20 21.61 -40.07
C GLY A 25 16.82 22.84 -40.90
N PHE A 26 15.53 23.23 -40.98
CA PHE A 26 15.09 24.36 -41.81
C PHE A 26 14.04 25.24 -41.11
N ASP A 27 14.43 25.92 -40.02
CA ASP A 27 13.64 27.01 -39.45
C ASP A 27 14.28 28.36 -39.83
N SER A 28 13.69 29.06 -40.81
CA SER A 28 14.07 30.44 -41.16
C SER A 28 13.10 31.44 -40.51
N PRO A 29 13.59 32.46 -39.78
CA PRO A 29 12.76 33.43 -39.10
C PRO A 29 12.36 34.57 -40.05
N LEU A 30 11.40 34.33 -40.94
CA LEU A 30 10.85 35.37 -41.82
C LEU A 30 9.32 35.24 -41.92
N LEU A 31 8.62 35.79 -40.94
CA LEU A 31 7.21 36.16 -41.06
C LEU A 31 7.06 37.66 -40.76
N PHE A 32 7.37 38.48 -41.77
CA PHE A 32 6.90 39.85 -41.86
C PHE A 32 5.37 39.83 -42.04
N LYS A 33 4.62 40.32 -41.04
CA LYS A 33 3.26 40.85 -41.25
C LYS A 33 3.35 42.37 -41.39
N CYS A 34 3.42 42.84 -42.63
CA CYS A 34 3.09 44.23 -42.96
C CYS A 34 1.56 44.36 -43.08
N THR A 35 0.98 45.32 -42.37
CA THR A 35 -0.29 45.96 -42.78
C THR A 35 -0.10 47.49 -42.77
N PRO A 36 -0.66 48.24 -43.74
CA PRO A 36 -0.26 49.61 -44.01
C PRO A 36 -1.16 50.66 -43.33
N GLY A 37 -0.56 51.80 -42.97
CA GLY A 37 -1.22 53.11 -42.95
C GLY A 37 -2.03 53.48 -41.70
N GLY A 38 -1.50 54.42 -40.91
CA GLY A 38 -2.30 55.12 -39.90
C GLY A 38 -1.48 55.86 -38.84
N SER A 39 -1.17 57.13 -39.11
CA SER A 39 -0.61 58.10 -38.16
C SER A 39 -1.21 57.98 -36.76
N ARG A 40 -0.39 57.60 -35.77
CA ARG A 40 -0.71 57.80 -34.35
C ARG A 40 0.52 58.31 -33.60
N ARG A 41 0.36 59.54 -33.12
CA ARG A 41 1.13 60.24 -32.09
C ARG A 41 1.83 59.29 -31.13
N TRP A 42 3.13 59.54 -30.93
CA TRP A 42 3.93 59.00 -29.84
C TRP A 42 3.24 59.27 -28.50
N LYS A 43 2.47 58.28 -28.01
CA LYS A 43 2.12 58.20 -26.60
C LYS A 43 3.35 57.65 -25.89
N ARG A 44 3.88 58.44 -24.95
CA ARG A 44 4.84 57.98 -23.94
C ARG A 44 4.24 56.78 -23.21
N THR A 45 4.67 55.59 -23.60
CA THR A 45 4.62 54.39 -22.78
C THR A 45 6.06 54.00 -22.49
N LEU A 46 6.75 54.86 -21.74
CA LEU A 46 8.03 54.57 -21.08
C LEU A 46 7.77 54.07 -19.64
N ALA A 47 6.80 53.19 -19.52
CA ALA A 47 6.54 52.37 -18.35
C ALA A 47 6.06 51.04 -18.92
N VAL A 48 6.54 49.91 -18.38
CA VAL A 48 6.34 48.52 -18.90
C VAL A 48 7.39 48.04 -19.92
N ALA A 49 8.66 48.41 -19.73
CA ALA A 49 9.82 47.68 -20.25
C ALA A 49 11.01 47.68 -19.28
N CYS A 50 10.75 47.83 -17.97
CA CYS A 50 11.77 47.77 -16.92
C CYS A 50 11.31 46.77 -15.87
N ALA A 51 11.97 45.60 -15.84
CA ALA A 51 12.12 44.63 -14.73
C ALA A 51 12.08 43.14 -15.18
N GLU A 52 12.50 42.80 -16.41
CA GLU A 52 12.95 41.43 -16.75
C GLU A 52 14.49 41.27 -16.60
N ARG A 53 15.12 42.03 -15.70
CA ARG A 53 16.53 41.81 -15.33
C ARG A 53 16.58 41.07 -14.01
N GLY A 54 17.38 40.01 -13.97
CA GLY A 54 17.58 39.21 -12.77
C GLY A 54 18.35 39.95 -11.67
N ASP A 55 17.80 41.03 -11.12
CA ASP A 55 18.37 41.81 -10.00
C ASP A 55 17.35 42.02 -8.86
N ASP A 56 16.12 41.49 -8.95
CA ASP A 56 15.03 41.81 -8.02
C ASP A 56 15.06 41.07 -6.67
N ILE A 57 15.98 40.12 -6.48
CA ILE A 57 16.19 39.46 -5.17
C ILE A 57 17.38 40.13 -4.51
N LEU A 58 17.07 41.07 -3.63
CA LEU A 58 18.03 41.81 -2.81
C LEU A 58 18.08 41.21 -1.40
N ASN A 59 19.27 41.18 -0.82
CA ASN A 59 19.41 40.87 0.61
C ASN A 59 19.18 42.11 1.48
N ASP A 60 19.19 41.92 2.80
CA ASP A 60 19.03 42.98 3.81
C ASP A 60 20.08 44.12 3.68
N LYS A 61 21.17 43.89 2.94
CA LYS A 61 22.23 44.88 2.65
C LYS A 61 22.06 45.55 1.26
N GLY A 62 20.99 45.24 0.53
CA GLY A 62 20.73 45.76 -0.81
C GLY A 62 21.57 45.13 -1.92
N LEU A 63 22.29 44.03 -1.64
CA LEU A 63 23.07 43.29 -2.64
C LEU A 63 22.16 42.31 -3.39
N SER A 64 22.34 42.22 -4.71
CA SER A 64 21.61 41.24 -5.51
C SER A 64 22.12 39.82 -5.26
N ILE A 65 21.25 38.83 -5.43
CA ILE A 65 21.61 37.43 -5.25
C ILE A 65 22.80 36.96 -6.11
N LEU A 66 22.99 37.55 -7.30
CA LEU A 66 24.15 37.26 -8.15
C LEU A 66 25.44 37.85 -7.58
N GLN A 67 25.37 39.03 -6.97
CA GLN A 67 26.51 39.65 -6.31
C GLN A 67 26.93 38.81 -5.08
N VAL A 68 25.96 38.35 -4.29
CA VAL A 68 26.24 37.47 -3.15
C VAL A 68 26.83 36.12 -3.61
N GLU A 69 26.32 35.54 -4.70
CA GLU A 69 26.87 34.31 -5.26
C GLU A 69 28.31 34.48 -5.80
N ASP A 70 28.61 35.62 -6.43
CA ASP A 70 29.98 35.96 -6.87
C ASP A 70 30.94 36.14 -5.68
N MET A 71 30.47 36.75 -4.58
CA MET A 71 31.21 36.83 -3.32
C MET A 71 31.51 35.44 -2.74
N CYS A 72 30.54 34.52 -2.77
CA CYS A 72 30.75 33.13 -2.34
C CYS A 72 31.87 32.47 -3.17
N LYS A 73 31.81 32.59 -4.50
CA LYS A 73 32.79 31.99 -5.44
C LYS A 73 34.19 32.57 -5.28
N LYS A 74 34.30 33.86 -4.98
CA LYS A 74 35.57 34.57 -4.76
C LYS A 74 36.15 34.39 -3.36
N LYS A 75 35.46 33.67 -2.47
CA LYS A 75 35.83 33.52 -1.05
C LYS A 75 36.04 34.88 -0.38
N ASP A 76 35.06 35.76 -0.57
CA ASP A 76 35.08 37.08 0.03
C ASP A 76 35.13 36.98 1.57
N ALA A 77 36.09 37.67 2.20
CA ALA A 77 36.32 37.62 3.64
C ALA A 77 35.14 38.14 4.49
N SER A 78 34.19 38.86 3.88
CA SER A 78 32.96 39.29 4.55
C SER A 78 31.93 38.16 4.72
N LEU A 79 32.11 37.06 4.00
CA LEU A 79 31.39 35.80 4.21
C LEU A 79 32.28 34.89 5.03
N SER A 80 31.75 34.33 6.12
CA SER A 80 32.54 33.43 6.96
C SER A 80 32.88 32.14 6.21
N ASP A 81 34.14 31.71 6.30
CA ASP A 81 34.62 30.46 5.67
C ASP A 81 33.84 29.22 6.14
N LYS A 82 33.30 29.26 7.37
CA LYS A 82 32.47 28.20 7.97
C LYS A 82 31.46 28.78 8.96
N ILE A 83 30.17 28.58 8.73
CA ILE A 83 29.12 28.82 9.73
C ILE A 83 28.39 27.51 10.02
N TYR A 84 28.33 27.10 11.28
CA TYR A 84 27.80 25.80 11.72
C TYR A 84 28.47 24.58 11.06
N GLY A 85 29.73 24.71 10.66
CA GLY A 85 30.48 23.65 9.96
C GLY A 85 30.28 23.61 8.44
N LEU A 86 29.48 24.51 7.88
CA LEU A 86 29.12 24.57 6.46
C LEU A 86 30.05 25.48 5.67
N SER A 87 30.58 25.00 4.54
CA SER A 87 31.27 25.83 3.55
C SER A 87 30.23 26.70 2.83
N LEU A 88 30.33 28.03 2.95
CA LEU A 88 29.47 28.95 2.21
C LEU A 88 29.95 29.19 0.77
N HIS A 89 31.13 28.66 0.43
CA HIS A 89 31.81 28.88 -0.86
C HIS A 89 31.48 27.83 -1.91
N ASP A 90 31.11 26.61 -1.47
CA ASP A 90 30.61 25.57 -2.36
C ASP A 90 29.11 25.44 -2.19
N THR A 91 28.37 25.96 -3.18
CA THR A 91 26.91 25.98 -3.20
C THR A 91 26.29 24.58 -3.29
N LYS A 92 26.99 23.61 -3.86
CA LYS A 92 26.53 22.23 -3.99
C LYS A 92 26.68 21.50 -2.67
N ASP A 93 27.83 21.64 -2.00
CA ASP A 93 28.02 21.13 -0.64
C ASP A 93 27.05 21.77 0.35
N LEU A 94 26.87 23.09 0.24
CA LEU A 94 25.88 23.84 1.02
C LEU A 94 24.47 23.26 0.84
N PHE A 95 24.08 22.93 -0.39
CA PHE A 95 22.78 22.33 -0.65
C PHE A 95 22.63 20.95 -0.02
N VAL A 96 23.65 20.10 -0.10
CA VAL A 96 23.66 18.76 0.49
C VAL A 96 23.50 18.84 2.01
N GLU A 97 24.26 19.73 2.66
CA GLU A 97 24.20 19.92 4.10
C GLU A 97 22.90 20.57 4.57
N LEU A 98 22.37 21.55 3.83
CA LEU A 98 21.05 22.11 4.10
C LEU A 98 19.96 21.06 3.98
N THR A 99 20.04 20.20 2.96
CA THR A 99 19.13 19.07 2.80
C THR A 99 19.20 18.13 4.00
N ASN A 100 20.41 17.80 4.45
CA ASN A 100 20.64 16.95 5.62
C ASN A 100 20.00 17.56 6.88
N SER A 101 20.26 18.84 7.14
CA SER A 101 19.70 19.56 8.29
C SER A 101 18.17 19.63 8.23
N ILE A 102 17.61 20.04 7.09
CA ILE A 102 16.16 20.22 6.91
C ILE A 102 15.40 18.90 7.03
N MET A 103 15.91 17.83 6.42
CA MET A 103 15.20 16.55 6.34
C MET A 103 15.37 15.68 7.58
N TYR A 104 16.51 15.78 8.28
CA TYR A 104 16.86 14.79 9.30
C TYR A 104 16.98 15.31 10.72
N THR A 105 16.74 16.60 11.00
CA THR A 105 16.86 17.12 12.39
C THR A 105 15.99 16.32 13.39
N ASP A 106 14.76 15.96 13.01
CA ASP A 106 13.77 15.34 13.90
C ASP A 106 13.38 13.93 13.41
N TYR A 107 14.28 13.30 12.64
CA TYR A 107 14.02 12.04 11.92
C TYR A 107 13.57 10.89 12.82
N GLU A 108 14.23 10.71 13.98
CA GLU A 108 13.91 9.61 14.89
C GLU A 108 12.49 9.70 15.44
N GLU A 109 12.06 10.89 15.85
CA GLU A 109 10.70 11.13 16.35
C GLU A 109 9.66 11.00 15.23
N GLN A 110 9.99 11.38 14.00
CA GLN A 110 9.15 11.16 12.82
C GLN A 110 8.97 9.66 12.51
N VAL A 111 10.05 8.88 12.54
CA VAL A 111 10.00 7.41 12.35
C VAL A 111 9.20 6.74 13.46
N LYS A 112 9.41 7.15 14.72
CA LYS A 112 8.66 6.63 15.87
C LYS A 112 7.16 6.94 15.77
N THR A 113 6.81 8.14 15.33
CA THR A 113 5.42 8.52 15.05
C THR A 113 4.80 7.62 13.98
N GLU A 114 5.53 7.36 12.88
CA GLU A 114 5.08 6.46 11.83
C GLU A 114 4.90 5.03 12.37
N LYS A 115 5.87 4.48 13.13
CA LYS A 115 5.77 3.14 13.74
C LYS A 115 4.55 3.00 14.66
N ASN A 116 4.24 4.04 15.43
CA ASN A 116 3.07 4.04 16.32
C ASN A 116 1.75 3.93 15.55
N ILE A 117 1.57 4.63 14.41
CA ILE A 117 0.33 4.51 13.64
C ILE A 117 0.18 3.13 13.00
N PHE A 118 1.28 2.54 12.51
CA PHE A 118 1.23 1.19 11.98
C PHE A 118 0.77 0.20 13.05
N THR A 119 1.25 0.37 14.28
CA THR A 119 0.82 -0.41 15.45
C THR A 119 -0.67 -0.19 15.76
N CYS A 120 -1.15 1.06 15.77
CA CYS A 120 -2.57 1.35 15.98
C CYS A 120 -3.45 0.74 14.87
N THR A 121 -3.01 0.84 13.61
CA THR A 121 -3.71 0.26 12.46
C THR A 121 -3.79 -1.26 12.58
N GLN A 122 -2.69 -1.92 12.96
CA GLN A 122 -2.69 -3.36 13.24
C GLN A 122 -3.71 -3.73 14.33
N ARG A 123 -3.80 -2.97 15.42
CA ARG A 123 -4.79 -3.21 16.48
C ARG A 123 -6.22 -3.05 15.97
N THR A 124 -6.51 -1.99 15.21
CA THR A 124 -7.83 -1.77 14.60
C THR A 124 -8.22 -2.93 13.68
N LEU A 125 -7.29 -3.40 12.84
CA LEU A 125 -7.53 -4.53 11.95
C LEU A 125 -7.74 -5.84 12.72
N LYS A 126 -6.97 -6.09 13.79
CA LYS A 126 -7.19 -7.26 14.66
C LYS A 126 -8.58 -7.23 15.30
N PHE A 127 -9.00 -6.08 15.83
CA PHE A 127 -10.34 -5.91 16.39
C PHE A 127 -11.44 -6.16 15.34
N MET A 128 -11.27 -5.64 14.11
CA MET A 128 -12.21 -5.89 13.01
C MET A 128 -12.25 -7.37 12.61
N LYS A 129 -11.10 -8.05 12.53
CA LYS A 129 -10.98 -9.50 12.26
C LYS A 129 -11.75 -10.30 13.30
N GLU A 130 -11.55 -10.01 14.59
CA GLU A 130 -12.23 -10.68 15.70
C GLU A 130 -13.75 -10.45 15.65
N ASN A 131 -14.20 -9.22 15.38
CA ASN A 131 -15.63 -8.92 15.27
C ASN A 131 -16.31 -9.63 14.10
N ILE A 132 -15.69 -9.63 12.90
CA ILE A 132 -16.22 -10.35 11.74
C ILE A 132 -16.29 -11.86 12.04
N LYS A 133 -15.23 -12.41 12.65
CA LYS A 133 -15.21 -13.82 13.05
C LYS A 133 -16.34 -14.15 14.03
N LYS A 134 -16.49 -13.36 15.10
CA LYS A 134 -17.55 -13.53 16.10
C LYS A 134 -18.95 -13.44 15.47
N LYS A 135 -19.19 -12.48 14.58
CA LYS A 135 -20.48 -12.37 13.87
C LYS A 135 -20.75 -13.55 12.94
N THR A 136 -19.73 -14.07 12.28
CA THR A 136 -19.86 -15.27 11.46
C THR A 136 -20.14 -16.50 12.34
N GLU A 137 -19.49 -16.62 13.51
CA GLU A 137 -19.78 -17.67 14.50
C GLU A 137 -21.20 -17.59 15.05
N GLU A 138 -21.69 -16.39 15.38
CA GLU A 138 -23.07 -16.14 15.82
C GLU A 138 -24.09 -16.56 14.75
N LEU A 139 -23.87 -16.20 13.48
CA LEU A 139 -24.68 -16.66 12.34
C LEU A 139 -24.77 -18.19 12.29
N ILE A 140 -23.61 -18.85 12.23
CA ILE A 140 -23.54 -20.31 12.03
C ILE A 140 -24.15 -21.03 13.23
N THR A 141 -23.88 -20.54 14.44
CA THR A 141 -24.42 -21.13 15.67
C THR A 141 -25.93 -20.95 15.75
N GLY A 142 -26.45 -19.77 15.39
CA GLY A 142 -27.88 -19.51 15.31
C GLY A 142 -28.57 -20.41 14.28
N ALA A 143 -28.00 -20.52 13.08
CA ALA A 143 -28.51 -21.39 12.03
C ALA A 143 -28.47 -22.87 12.43
N ARG A 144 -27.38 -23.34 13.07
CA ARG A 144 -27.27 -24.70 13.62
C ARG A 144 -28.29 -24.98 14.69
N LYS A 145 -28.45 -24.08 15.67
CA LYS A 145 -29.42 -24.24 16.75
C LYS A 145 -30.83 -24.37 16.19
N TYR A 146 -31.17 -23.53 15.22
CA TYR A 146 -32.45 -23.61 14.53
C TYR A 146 -32.64 -24.95 13.80
N ILE A 147 -31.63 -25.42 13.07
CA ILE A 147 -31.66 -26.75 12.44
C ILE A 147 -31.84 -27.85 13.49
N ASP A 148 -31.11 -27.79 14.61
CA ASP A 148 -31.21 -28.79 15.67
C ASP A 148 -32.58 -28.78 16.36
N GLU A 149 -33.21 -27.62 16.52
CA GLU A 149 -34.60 -27.47 17.00
C GLU A 149 -35.61 -28.04 16.00
N LEU A 150 -35.41 -27.76 14.70
CA LEU A 150 -36.30 -28.20 13.62
C LEU A 150 -36.29 -29.72 13.42
N PHE A 151 -35.10 -30.32 13.53
CA PHE A 151 -34.88 -31.74 13.33
C PHE A 151 -34.73 -32.50 14.64
N GLY A 152 -35.17 -31.95 15.77
CA GLY A 152 -34.99 -32.45 17.14
C GLY A 152 -34.40 -33.86 17.26
N SER A 153 -33.11 -34.00 17.55
CA SER A 153 -32.39 -35.28 17.73
C SER A 153 -32.58 -36.37 16.63
N TYR A 154 -33.19 -36.06 15.48
CA TYR A 154 -33.21 -36.96 14.33
C TYR A 154 -31.80 -36.97 13.74
N ASP A 155 -31.08 -38.09 13.90
CA ASP A 155 -29.92 -38.39 13.08
C ASP A 155 -30.40 -38.63 11.64
N ILE A 156 -30.47 -37.54 10.86
CA ILE A 156 -30.85 -37.53 9.43
C ILE A 156 -29.82 -38.33 8.61
N LEU A 157 -28.58 -38.33 9.08
CA LEU A 157 -27.43 -38.98 8.47
C LEU A 157 -26.62 -39.70 9.55
N ASN A 158 -25.99 -40.81 9.19
CA ASN A 158 -25.06 -41.48 10.10
C ASN A 158 -23.76 -40.66 10.26
N LYS A 159 -22.98 -40.94 11.31
CA LYS A 159 -21.73 -40.21 11.60
C LYS A 159 -20.71 -40.21 10.45
N LYS A 160 -20.65 -41.27 9.63
CA LYS A 160 -19.73 -41.34 8.48
C LYS A 160 -20.16 -40.40 7.35
N GLU A 161 -21.47 -40.28 7.11
CA GLU A 161 -22.05 -39.36 6.13
C GLU A 161 -21.85 -37.90 6.56
N TRP A 162 -21.96 -37.61 7.86
CA TRP A 162 -21.59 -36.30 8.39
C TRP A 162 -20.12 -35.96 8.16
N GLU A 163 -19.22 -36.92 8.39
CA GLU A 163 -17.78 -36.73 8.17
C GLU A 163 -17.44 -36.50 6.69
N SER A 164 -18.10 -37.19 5.74
CA SER A 164 -17.87 -36.97 4.30
C SER A 164 -18.34 -35.60 3.83
N ILE A 165 -19.51 -35.12 4.28
CA ILE A 165 -19.99 -33.76 3.96
C ILE A 165 -19.04 -32.70 4.53
N SER A 166 -18.54 -32.90 5.75
CA SER A 166 -17.61 -31.95 6.39
C SER A 166 -16.24 -31.83 5.69
N LYS A 167 -15.90 -32.76 4.79
CA LYS A 167 -14.66 -32.78 4.01
C LYS A 167 -14.83 -32.14 2.62
N LEU A 168 -16.04 -31.71 2.24
CA LEU A 168 -16.28 -31.04 0.97
C LEU A 168 -15.58 -29.68 0.93
N ASN A 169 -14.72 -29.47 -0.07
CA ASN A 169 -14.14 -28.16 -0.35
C ASN A 169 -15.16 -27.28 -1.08
N LEU A 170 -15.79 -26.37 -0.33
CA LEU A 170 -16.73 -25.38 -0.84
C LEU A 170 -15.98 -24.11 -1.26
N PHE A 171 -16.21 -23.60 -2.47
CA PHE A 171 -15.67 -22.31 -2.90
C PHE A 171 -16.70 -21.53 -3.74
N LEU A 172 -16.91 -20.26 -3.40
CA LEU A 172 -17.74 -19.36 -4.19
C LEU A 172 -16.90 -18.80 -5.36
N ASP A 173 -17.24 -19.15 -6.59
CA ASP A 173 -16.65 -18.47 -7.75
C ASP A 173 -17.46 -17.20 -8.03
N ILE A 174 -16.75 -16.08 -8.08
CA ILE A 174 -17.32 -14.74 -8.27
C ILE A 174 -16.91 -14.19 -9.64
N ASN A 175 -16.27 -15.01 -10.50
CA ASN A 175 -15.90 -14.58 -11.85
C ASN A 175 -17.11 -14.72 -12.80
N GLY A 176 -18.12 -13.86 -12.65
CA GLY A 176 -19.30 -13.80 -13.51
C GLY A 176 -20.35 -12.77 -13.05
N GLU A 177 -21.37 -12.51 -13.87
CA GLU A 177 -22.54 -11.67 -13.47
C GLU A 177 -23.42 -12.36 -12.40
N GLU A 178 -23.22 -13.66 -12.15
CA GLU A 178 -23.92 -14.45 -11.14
C GLU A 178 -22.95 -15.02 -10.09
N ASP A 179 -23.29 -14.82 -8.80
CA ASP A 179 -22.59 -15.46 -7.68
C ASP A 179 -22.91 -16.96 -7.65
N VAL A 180 -22.04 -17.80 -8.20
CA VAL A 180 -22.24 -19.26 -8.24
C VAL A 180 -21.46 -19.94 -7.11
N LEU A 181 -22.17 -20.67 -6.24
CA LEU A 181 -21.54 -21.55 -5.26
C LEU A 181 -21.03 -22.79 -5.98
N LEU A 182 -19.72 -22.81 -6.26
CA LEU A 182 -19.07 -23.98 -6.82
C LEU A 182 -18.66 -24.92 -5.70
N ILE A 183 -18.87 -26.20 -5.94
CA ILE A 183 -18.42 -27.23 -5.04
C ILE A 183 -17.70 -28.26 -5.89
N ASN A 184 -16.56 -28.76 -5.41
CA ASN A 184 -15.77 -29.70 -6.18
C ASN A 184 -16.63 -30.92 -6.60
N GLY A 185 -16.94 -30.99 -7.90
CA GLY A 185 -18.03 -31.80 -8.42
C GLY A 185 -17.82 -33.31 -8.32
N ARG A 186 -16.57 -33.78 -8.19
CA ARG A 186 -16.28 -35.22 -8.07
C ARG A 186 -16.79 -35.81 -6.75
N ASP A 187 -16.72 -35.07 -5.65
CA ASP A 187 -17.10 -35.58 -4.33
C ASP A 187 -18.61 -35.45 -4.07
N ILE A 188 -19.27 -34.46 -4.69
CA ILE A 188 -20.73 -34.27 -4.61
C ILE A 188 -21.50 -35.25 -5.50
N PHE A 189 -21.03 -35.48 -6.73
CA PHE A 189 -21.77 -36.31 -7.69
C PHE A 189 -22.03 -37.72 -7.15
N PHE A 190 -21.06 -38.31 -6.44
CA PHE A 190 -21.23 -39.60 -5.79
C PHE A 190 -22.04 -39.56 -4.49
N HIS A 191 -22.13 -38.40 -3.82
CA HIS A 191 -22.83 -38.28 -2.54
C HIS A 191 -24.31 -37.90 -2.70
N VAL A 192 -24.64 -36.92 -3.55
CA VAL A 192 -26.03 -36.48 -3.77
C VAL A 192 -26.84 -37.50 -4.57
N MET A 193 -26.22 -38.22 -5.52
CA MET A 193 -26.91 -39.25 -6.32
C MET A 193 -27.09 -40.60 -5.59
N GLY A 194 -26.41 -40.81 -4.47
CA GLY A 194 -26.34 -42.11 -3.77
C GLY A 194 -26.91 -42.14 -2.35
N VAL A 195 -27.18 -40.99 -1.73
CA VAL A 195 -27.73 -40.92 -0.37
C VAL A 195 -29.25 -41.05 -0.42
N ASN A 196 -29.74 -42.26 -0.12
CA ASN A 196 -31.14 -42.46 0.21
C ASN A 196 -31.35 -42.07 1.68
N PHE A 197 -32.01 -40.95 1.94
CA PHE A 197 -32.38 -40.58 3.30
C PHE A 197 -33.35 -41.65 3.85
N PRO A 198 -32.95 -42.41 4.88
CA PRO A 198 -33.71 -43.59 5.32
C PRO A 198 -35.02 -43.24 6.04
N LYS A 199 -35.25 -41.95 6.35
CA LYS A 199 -36.41 -41.47 7.08
C LYS A 199 -37.08 -40.31 6.36
N LYS A 200 -38.40 -40.40 6.17
CA LYS A 200 -39.23 -39.25 5.79
C LYS A 200 -39.15 -38.21 6.90
N ILE A 201 -38.62 -37.03 6.59
CA ILE A 201 -38.61 -35.91 7.52
C ILE A 201 -39.85 -35.06 7.29
N PRO A 202 -40.75 -34.90 8.27
CA PRO A 202 -41.84 -33.95 8.18
C PRO A 202 -41.26 -32.52 8.33
N LEU A 203 -40.88 -31.91 7.21
CA LEU A 203 -40.52 -30.49 7.15
C LEU A 203 -41.81 -29.67 7.13
N ASN A 204 -42.08 -28.90 8.19
CA ASN A 204 -43.04 -27.79 8.10
C ASN A 204 -42.41 -26.67 7.26
N THR A 205 -42.54 -26.76 5.95
CA THR A 205 -41.89 -25.88 4.97
C THR A 205 -42.20 -24.40 5.21
N GLN A 206 -43.36 -24.06 5.77
CA GLN A 206 -43.74 -22.66 6.04
C GLN A 206 -42.95 -22.06 7.20
N ASP A 207 -42.94 -22.70 8.37
CA ASP A 207 -42.20 -22.23 9.54
C ASP A 207 -40.68 -22.20 9.27
N VAL A 208 -40.18 -23.20 8.53
CA VAL A 208 -38.76 -23.26 8.10
C VAL A 208 -38.43 -22.06 7.22
N LEU A 209 -39.27 -21.78 6.23
CA LEU A 209 -39.07 -20.70 5.29
C LEU A 209 -39.07 -19.35 6.00
N GLU A 210 -40.01 -19.09 6.91
CA GLU A 210 -40.10 -17.82 7.64
C GLU A 210 -38.86 -17.55 8.50
N ASN A 211 -38.46 -18.52 9.33
CA ASN A 211 -37.32 -18.39 10.23
C ASN A 211 -35.98 -18.26 9.49
N ILE A 212 -35.74 -19.10 8.48
CA ILE A 212 -34.51 -19.02 7.67
C ILE A 212 -34.46 -17.69 6.90
N THR A 213 -35.61 -17.20 6.42
CA THR A 213 -35.69 -15.90 5.76
C THR A 213 -35.35 -14.75 6.71
N GLU A 214 -35.82 -14.80 7.96
CA GLU A 214 -35.45 -13.81 8.98
C GLU A 214 -33.95 -13.84 9.29
N LEU A 215 -33.40 -15.04 9.52
CA LEU A 215 -31.97 -15.23 9.79
C LEU A 215 -31.11 -14.75 8.62
N PHE A 216 -31.50 -15.05 7.38
CA PHE A 216 -30.87 -14.52 6.17
C PHE A 216 -30.93 -12.99 6.12
N ARG A 217 -32.11 -12.39 6.34
CA ARG A 217 -32.29 -10.93 6.27
C ARG A 217 -31.44 -10.18 7.30
N HIS A 218 -31.46 -10.66 8.55
CA HIS A 218 -30.66 -10.08 9.63
C HIS A 218 -29.16 -10.08 9.29
N ASN A 219 -28.66 -11.22 8.81
CA ASN A 219 -27.24 -11.40 8.55
C ASN A 219 -26.77 -10.77 7.24
N LYS A 220 -27.63 -10.70 6.22
CA LYS A 220 -27.35 -9.95 4.99
C LYS A 220 -27.11 -8.48 5.30
N ASN A 221 -27.94 -7.87 6.16
CA ASN A 221 -27.74 -6.47 6.58
C ASN A 221 -26.40 -6.28 7.31
N ILE A 222 -26.06 -7.19 8.23
CA ILE A 222 -24.75 -7.16 8.92
C ILE A 222 -23.60 -7.28 7.92
N PHE A 223 -23.68 -8.23 6.97
CA PHE A 223 -22.66 -8.43 5.95
C PHE A 223 -22.47 -7.18 5.08
N GLU A 224 -23.55 -6.59 4.57
CA GLU A 224 -23.50 -5.37 3.76
C GLU A 224 -22.86 -4.19 4.52
N GLN A 225 -23.08 -4.09 5.83
CA GLN A 225 -22.41 -3.10 6.68
C GLN A 225 -20.91 -3.36 6.77
N TYR A 226 -20.49 -4.60 7.04
CA TYR A 226 -19.07 -4.95 7.11
C TYR A 226 -18.38 -4.87 5.74
N GLU A 227 -19.06 -5.15 4.64
CA GLU A 227 -18.53 -5.01 3.28
C GLU A 227 -18.05 -3.58 3.04
N LYS A 228 -18.92 -2.62 3.36
CA LYS A 228 -18.60 -1.19 3.28
C LYS A 228 -17.43 -0.83 4.19
N LYS A 229 -17.45 -1.25 5.45
CA LYS A 229 -16.35 -0.99 6.41
C LYS A 229 -15.01 -1.56 5.94
N VAL A 230 -14.98 -2.81 5.45
CA VAL A 230 -13.76 -3.49 4.97
C VAL A 230 -13.22 -2.83 3.71
N HIS A 231 -14.10 -2.50 2.75
CA HIS A 231 -13.70 -1.80 1.53
C HIS A 231 -13.16 -0.40 1.85
N LYS A 232 -13.83 0.32 2.75
CA LYS A 232 -13.45 1.66 3.19
C LYS A 232 -12.10 1.65 3.90
N ILE A 233 -11.88 0.76 4.89
CA ILE A 233 -10.60 0.70 5.61
C ILE A 233 -9.44 0.31 4.70
N GLU A 234 -9.65 -0.61 3.73
CA GLU A 234 -8.62 -0.95 2.75
C GLU A 234 -8.25 0.26 1.89
N LYS A 235 -9.26 0.99 1.40
CA LYS A 235 -9.07 2.20 0.61
C LYS A 235 -8.34 3.27 1.41
N ASP A 236 -8.71 3.49 2.66
CA ASP A 236 -8.15 4.56 3.49
C ASP A 236 -6.72 4.22 3.93
N ILE A 237 -6.44 2.96 4.29
CA ILE A 237 -5.06 2.47 4.51
C ILE A 237 -4.21 2.71 3.26
N ARG A 238 -4.69 2.29 2.08
CA ARG A 238 -3.95 2.50 0.81
C ARG A 238 -3.73 3.98 0.53
N THR A 239 -4.72 4.83 0.79
CA THR A 239 -4.68 6.26 0.50
C THR A 239 -3.69 6.97 1.42
N TYR A 240 -3.88 6.85 2.73
CA TYR A 240 -3.19 7.65 3.74
C TYR A 240 -1.88 7.02 4.24
N LEU A 241 -1.83 5.70 4.44
CA LEU A 241 -0.65 5.02 4.99
C LEU A 241 0.24 4.38 3.91
N GLY A 242 -0.38 3.77 2.88
CA GLY A 242 0.33 3.07 1.81
C GLY A 242 1.26 1.97 2.34
N THR A 243 2.50 1.97 1.85
CA THR A 243 3.59 1.07 2.29
C THR A 243 4.52 1.72 3.33
N GLY A 244 4.10 2.84 3.93
CA GLY A 244 4.90 3.66 4.86
C GLY A 244 5.66 4.78 4.18
N GLY A 245 6.01 5.81 4.95
CA GLY A 245 6.86 6.91 4.48
C GLY A 245 6.20 7.77 3.41
N LYS A 246 4.89 8.03 3.50
CA LYS A 246 4.15 8.88 2.52
C LYS A 246 4.17 10.37 2.83
N ARG A 247 4.62 10.72 4.04
CA ARG A 247 4.58 12.06 4.62
C ARG A 247 5.95 12.72 4.64
N PHE A 248 5.99 14.03 4.58
CA PHE A 248 7.20 14.82 4.78
C PHE A 248 7.81 14.54 6.17
N PRO A 249 9.14 14.42 6.28
CA PRO A 249 10.15 14.31 5.23
C PRO A 249 10.39 12.86 4.75
N LEU A 250 9.73 11.87 5.37
CA LEU A 250 9.94 10.44 5.11
C LEU A 250 9.61 10.02 3.67
N ASN A 251 8.76 10.75 2.94
CA ASN A 251 8.44 10.53 1.53
C ASN A 251 9.59 10.74 0.54
N TYR A 252 10.71 11.25 1.04
CA TYR A 252 11.95 11.38 0.29
C TYR A 252 12.95 10.27 0.59
N THR A 253 12.71 9.49 1.63
CA THR A 253 13.46 8.27 1.93
C THR A 253 12.76 7.11 1.22
N HIS A 254 13.49 6.17 0.60
CA HIS A 254 12.85 5.07 -0.11
C HIS A 254 12.42 3.98 0.88
N TRP A 255 11.11 3.91 1.19
CA TRP A 255 10.51 2.84 2.00
C TRP A 255 10.11 1.69 1.08
N ASN A 256 10.80 0.56 1.17
CA ASN A 256 10.32 -0.70 0.61
C ASN A 256 9.83 -1.59 1.75
N ASN A 257 8.89 -2.50 1.47
CA ASN A 257 8.08 -3.33 2.38
C ASN A 257 8.83 -4.19 3.42
N SER A 258 10.13 -3.96 3.66
CA SER A 258 10.92 -4.71 4.63
C SER A 258 11.98 -3.88 5.35
N TYR A 259 12.60 -2.91 4.69
CA TYR A 259 13.71 -2.09 5.19
C TYR A 259 13.75 -0.76 4.45
N ILE A 260 14.34 0.27 5.08
CA ILE A 260 14.94 1.36 4.30
C ILE A 260 16.06 0.70 3.53
N ASN A 261 15.86 0.45 2.22
CA ASN A 261 16.91 -0.08 1.38
C ASN A 261 18.10 0.87 1.51
N ILE A 262 19.22 0.46 2.07
CA ILE A 262 20.36 1.36 2.37
C ILE A 262 20.90 2.02 1.10
N THR A 263 20.50 1.59 -0.10
CA THR A 263 20.59 2.37 -1.35
C THR A 263 19.97 1.59 -2.52
N GLN A 264 19.76 2.29 -3.64
CA GLN A 264 19.51 1.67 -4.95
C GLN A 264 20.79 1.08 -5.58
N ASN A 265 21.97 1.37 -5.02
CA ASN A 265 23.25 0.86 -5.49
C ASN A 265 23.46 -0.61 -5.07
N VAL A 266 23.61 -1.49 -6.07
CA VAL A 266 23.80 -2.93 -5.86
C VAL A 266 25.07 -3.24 -5.07
N ALA A 267 26.15 -2.48 -5.30
CA ALA A 267 27.43 -2.72 -4.63
C ALA A 267 27.33 -2.43 -3.11
N VAL A 268 26.74 -1.30 -2.74
CA VAL A 268 26.54 -0.97 -1.32
C VAL A 268 25.58 -1.96 -0.66
N ARG A 269 24.54 -2.43 -1.37
CA ARG A 269 23.68 -3.50 -0.84
C ARG A 269 24.48 -4.75 -0.50
N ALA A 270 25.34 -5.21 -1.42
CA ALA A 270 26.20 -6.36 -1.18
C ALA A 270 27.14 -6.15 0.03
N PHE A 271 27.78 -4.97 0.13
CA PHE A 271 28.64 -4.64 1.26
C PHE A 271 27.87 -4.58 2.60
N MET A 272 26.65 -4.05 2.60
CA MET A 272 25.79 -4.03 3.79
C MET A 272 25.30 -5.43 4.17
N ASP A 273 24.94 -6.26 3.19
CA ASP A 273 24.57 -7.66 3.44
C ASP A 273 25.75 -8.44 4.05
N ASP A 274 26.98 -8.22 3.55
CA ASP A 274 28.20 -8.80 4.12
C ASP A 274 28.46 -8.31 5.56
N LEU A 275 28.26 -7.02 5.82
CA LEU A 275 28.34 -6.44 7.16
C LEU A 275 27.30 -7.08 8.10
N TYR A 276 26.06 -7.25 7.64
CA TYR A 276 24.99 -7.85 8.42
C TYR A 276 25.24 -9.33 8.70
N ASN A 277 25.64 -10.09 7.69
CA ASN A 277 26.02 -11.49 7.83
C ASN A 277 27.18 -11.67 8.82
N TYR A 278 28.14 -10.74 8.82
CA TYR A 278 29.25 -10.76 9.78
C TYR A 278 28.75 -10.68 11.23
N PHE A 279 27.89 -9.70 11.53
CA PHE A 279 27.35 -9.52 12.88
C PHE A 279 26.35 -10.61 13.28
N GLU A 280 25.53 -11.12 12.35
CA GLU A 280 24.64 -12.27 12.62
C GLU A 280 25.45 -13.54 12.95
N HIS A 281 26.53 -13.80 12.21
CA HIS A 281 27.43 -14.90 12.52
C HIS A 281 28.09 -14.73 13.89
N LEU A 282 28.48 -13.50 14.23
CA LEU A 282 29.04 -13.15 15.52
C LEU A 282 28.04 -13.38 16.66
N GLU A 283 26.80 -12.95 16.49
CA GLU A 283 25.70 -13.17 17.44
C GLU A 283 25.44 -14.65 17.69
N ARG A 284 25.30 -15.46 16.63
CA ARG A 284 25.13 -16.92 16.75
C ARG A 284 26.29 -17.56 17.49
N LYS A 285 27.53 -17.14 17.20
CA LYS A 285 28.72 -17.65 17.89
C LYS A 285 28.70 -17.34 19.39
N LEU A 286 28.23 -16.16 19.78
CA LEU A 286 28.09 -15.76 21.18
C LEU A 286 26.98 -16.54 21.90
N MET A 287 25.89 -16.87 21.21
CA MET A 287 24.76 -17.63 21.77
C MET A 287 25.08 -19.11 22.00
N TYR A 288 25.68 -19.78 21.01
CA TYR A 288 25.80 -21.24 21.02
C TYR A 288 27.16 -21.77 21.47
N ASN A 289 28.25 -21.02 21.28
CA ASN A 289 29.61 -21.44 21.65
C ASN A 289 30.46 -20.24 22.13
N PRO A 290 30.12 -19.66 23.31
CA PRO A 290 30.83 -18.49 23.82
C PRO A 290 32.24 -18.86 24.28
N ASN A 291 33.25 -18.57 23.45
CA ASN A 291 34.63 -18.55 23.89
C ASN A 291 34.85 -17.44 24.95
N ARG A 292 35.93 -17.49 25.73
CA ARG A 292 36.27 -16.39 26.68
C ARG A 292 36.70 -15.11 25.97
N LEU A 293 37.31 -15.27 24.79
CA LEU A 293 37.77 -14.21 23.89
C LEU A 293 37.33 -14.54 22.47
N THR A 294 36.84 -13.52 21.76
CA THR A 294 36.41 -13.64 20.38
C THR A 294 37.27 -12.77 19.49
N LYS A 295 37.76 -13.35 18.39
CA LYS A 295 38.51 -12.66 17.34
C LYS A 295 37.54 -11.90 16.43
N ILE A 296 37.83 -10.65 16.14
CA ILE A 296 37.08 -9.75 15.26
C ILE A 296 38.03 -9.22 14.20
N ASP A 297 37.58 -9.20 12.95
CA ASP A 297 38.34 -8.70 11.81
C ASP A 297 37.99 -7.22 11.60
N ILE A 298 38.86 -6.33 12.09
CA ILE A 298 38.62 -4.89 12.03
C ILE A 298 38.94 -4.35 10.64
N SER A 299 39.93 -4.92 9.94
CA SER A 299 40.26 -4.51 8.58
C SER A 299 39.11 -4.79 7.62
N PHE A 300 38.41 -5.90 7.79
CA PHE A 300 37.20 -6.18 7.02
C PHE A 300 36.09 -5.15 7.30
N LEU A 301 35.83 -4.85 8.59
CA LEU A 301 34.77 -3.91 8.98
C LEU A 301 35.08 -2.47 8.53
N ASP A 302 36.29 -1.97 8.79
CA ASP A 302 36.72 -0.64 8.35
C ASP A 302 36.71 -0.54 6.83
N GLY A 303 37.32 -1.51 6.12
CA GLY A 303 37.39 -1.49 4.67
C GLY A 303 36.02 -1.53 4.00
N THR A 304 35.08 -2.32 4.55
CA THR A 304 33.69 -2.38 4.06
C THR A 304 32.97 -1.05 4.28
N LEU A 305 33.08 -0.46 5.48
CA LEU A 305 32.43 0.82 5.78
C LEU A 305 33.00 1.98 4.98
N ASP A 306 34.33 2.04 4.80
CA ASP A 306 34.99 3.04 3.96
C ASP A 306 34.55 2.92 2.49
N ALA A 307 34.46 1.69 1.96
CA ALA A 307 33.98 1.45 0.61
C ALA A 307 32.53 1.94 0.44
N ILE A 308 31.66 1.65 1.42
CA ILE A 308 30.27 2.11 1.42
C ILE A 308 30.21 3.64 1.45
N ASP A 309 30.88 4.29 2.40
CA ASP A 309 30.85 5.76 2.55
C ASP A 309 31.38 6.48 1.31
N ASN A 310 32.44 5.95 0.68
CA ASN A 310 32.97 6.50 -0.57
C ASN A 310 31.96 6.38 -1.73
N ILE A 311 31.31 5.24 -1.89
CA ILE A 311 30.28 5.07 -2.94
C ILE A 311 29.10 6.03 -2.71
N ILE A 312 28.66 6.17 -1.45
CA ILE A 312 27.57 7.07 -1.08
C ILE A 312 27.96 8.53 -1.39
N LYS A 313 29.15 8.97 -0.97
CA LYS A 313 29.67 10.32 -1.26
C LYS A 313 29.70 10.62 -2.76
N SER A 314 30.33 9.75 -3.55
CA SER A 314 30.38 9.92 -5.01
C SER A 314 28.99 9.91 -5.66
N THR A 315 28.05 9.15 -5.10
CA THR A 315 26.65 9.14 -5.58
C THR A 315 25.97 10.47 -5.27
N ILE A 316 26.11 11.00 -4.04
CA ILE A 316 25.56 12.30 -3.65
C ILE A 316 26.12 13.40 -4.56
N GLU A 317 27.45 13.47 -4.72
CA GLU A 317 28.11 14.44 -5.60
C GLU A 317 27.56 14.39 -7.03
N TYR A 318 27.52 13.20 -7.64
CA TYR A 318 27.03 13.00 -8.99
C TYR A 318 25.56 13.41 -9.17
N LYS A 319 24.70 13.08 -8.18
CA LYS A 319 23.27 13.42 -8.25
C LYS A 319 23.04 14.92 -8.02
N THR A 320 23.82 15.53 -7.14
CA THR A 320 23.80 16.98 -6.90
C THR A 320 24.24 17.73 -8.14
N GLU A 321 25.30 17.28 -8.83
CA GLU A 321 25.74 17.89 -10.10
C GLU A 321 24.63 17.90 -11.14
N LYS A 322 23.97 16.75 -11.32
CA LYS A 322 22.84 16.62 -12.25
C LYS A 322 21.65 17.50 -11.85
N LEU A 323 21.33 17.55 -10.56
CA LEU A 323 20.26 18.39 -10.05
C LEU A 323 20.54 19.87 -10.31
N PHE A 324 21.74 20.35 -10.01
CA PHE A 324 22.14 21.73 -10.26
C PHE A 324 22.21 22.06 -11.75
N GLY A 325 22.62 21.12 -12.61
CA GLY A 325 22.53 21.29 -14.07
C GLY A 325 21.10 21.58 -14.55
N LEU A 326 20.11 20.84 -14.02
CA LEU A 326 18.70 21.06 -14.32
C LEU A 326 18.17 22.38 -13.72
N LEU A 327 18.47 22.64 -12.44
CA LEU A 327 17.98 23.84 -11.76
C LEU A 327 18.59 25.12 -12.34
N ASN A 328 19.87 25.11 -12.73
CA ASN A 328 20.52 26.27 -13.33
C ASN A 328 19.98 26.62 -14.71
N ASN A 329 19.47 25.64 -15.48
CA ASN A 329 18.74 25.92 -16.71
C ASN A 329 17.48 26.75 -16.45
N ILE A 330 16.83 26.55 -15.30
CA ILE A 330 15.62 27.26 -14.89
C ILE A 330 15.97 28.62 -14.25
N PHE A 331 16.93 28.63 -13.33
CA PHE A 331 17.16 29.75 -12.41
C PHE A 331 18.36 30.63 -12.73
N LYS A 332 19.30 30.13 -13.54
CA LYS A 332 20.53 30.83 -13.93
C LYS A 332 21.31 31.34 -12.70
N GLY A 333 21.68 30.44 -11.79
CA GLY A 333 22.47 30.74 -10.59
C GLY A 333 22.27 29.68 -9.50
N ASP A 334 23.35 29.29 -8.82
CA ASP A 334 23.32 28.22 -7.83
C ASP A 334 22.52 28.62 -6.59
N LEU A 335 22.69 29.86 -6.12
CA LEU A 335 22.02 30.34 -4.91
C LEU A 335 20.52 30.56 -5.16
N ARG A 336 20.17 30.96 -6.39
CA ARG A 336 18.79 30.99 -6.88
C ARG A 336 18.19 29.60 -6.97
N SER A 337 18.97 28.63 -7.42
CA SER A 337 18.53 27.23 -7.51
C SER A 337 18.16 26.69 -6.13
N ILE A 338 18.98 26.96 -5.11
CA ILE A 338 18.70 26.56 -3.72
C ILE A 338 17.40 27.21 -3.22
N LEU A 339 17.29 28.54 -3.32
CA LEU A 339 16.11 29.28 -2.85
C LEU A 339 14.84 28.87 -3.57
N GLY A 340 14.88 28.81 -4.90
CA GLY A 340 13.75 28.44 -5.74
C GLY A 340 13.28 27.01 -5.47
N PHE A 341 14.22 26.06 -5.39
CA PHE A 341 13.90 24.65 -5.15
C PHE A 341 13.26 24.43 -3.77
N PHE A 342 13.87 24.90 -2.67
CA PHE A 342 13.30 24.69 -1.34
C PHE A 342 11.97 25.43 -1.15
N THR A 343 11.82 26.63 -1.71
CA THR A 343 10.53 27.36 -1.68
C THR A 343 9.44 26.58 -2.40
N TYR A 344 9.77 26.00 -3.57
CA TYR A 344 8.86 25.13 -4.31
C TYR A 344 8.52 23.84 -3.55
N LEU A 345 9.51 23.19 -2.95
CA LEU A 345 9.36 21.96 -2.17
C LEU A 345 8.37 22.15 -1.01
N PHE A 346 8.60 23.16 -0.17
CA PHE A 346 7.74 23.41 1.00
C PHE A 346 6.32 23.81 0.62
N ASP A 347 6.15 24.60 -0.44
CA ASP A 347 4.82 24.96 -0.91
C ASP A 347 4.04 23.75 -1.45
N THR A 348 4.72 22.89 -2.21
CA THR A 348 4.14 21.64 -2.72
C THR A 348 3.67 20.74 -1.58
N GLU A 349 4.51 20.52 -0.56
CA GLU A 349 4.15 19.71 0.60
C GLU A 349 3.02 20.34 1.43
N ARG A 350 3.02 21.67 1.63
CA ARG A 350 1.92 22.37 2.31
C ARG A 350 0.59 22.21 1.57
N ARG A 351 0.59 22.35 0.24
CA ARG A 351 -0.61 22.18 -0.58
C ARG A 351 -1.13 20.75 -0.49
N LYS A 352 -0.25 19.75 -0.63
CA LYS A 352 -0.58 18.32 -0.51
C LYS A 352 -1.18 17.99 0.85
N ASN A 353 -0.50 18.39 1.93
CA ASN A 353 -0.97 18.20 3.31
C ASN A 353 -2.34 18.86 3.55
N LYS A 354 -2.53 20.11 3.09
CA LYS A 354 -3.81 20.84 3.22
C LYS A 354 -4.94 20.15 2.47
N ILE A 355 -4.69 19.59 1.29
CA ILE A 355 -5.68 18.82 0.53
C ILE A 355 -6.08 17.57 1.31
N ILE A 356 -5.09 16.81 1.81
CA ILE A 356 -5.33 15.58 2.57
C ILE A 356 -6.14 15.86 3.84
N LEU A 357 -5.75 16.85 4.64
CA LEU A 357 -6.49 17.24 5.85
C LEU A 357 -7.94 17.64 5.54
N LYS A 358 -8.18 18.35 4.44
CA LYS A 358 -9.54 18.68 3.98
C LYS A 358 -10.33 17.45 3.57
N THR A 359 -9.69 16.47 2.93
CA THR A 359 -10.33 15.20 2.56
C THR A 359 -10.72 14.41 3.80
N ILE A 360 -9.80 14.25 4.77
CA ILE A 360 -10.07 13.56 6.04
C ILE A 360 -11.21 14.26 6.78
N ALA A 361 -11.21 15.59 6.87
CA ALA A 361 -12.29 16.34 7.53
C ALA A 361 -13.67 16.11 6.88
N LYS A 362 -13.73 15.92 5.56
CA LYS A 362 -14.97 15.57 4.85
C LYS A 362 -15.38 14.11 5.08
N GLU A 363 -14.42 13.19 5.17
CA GLU A 363 -14.70 11.76 5.35
C GLU A 363 -15.10 11.42 6.79
N LYS A 364 -14.65 12.22 7.77
CA LYS A 364 -15.03 12.09 9.19
C LYS A 364 -16.53 12.26 9.46
N THR A 365 -17.23 13.10 8.70
CA THR A 365 -18.68 13.27 8.87
C THR A 365 -19.49 12.04 8.45
N GLY A 366 -18.86 11.08 7.76
CA GLY A 366 -19.42 9.77 7.45
C GLY A 366 -18.52 8.65 7.97
N ASP A 367 -17.91 8.82 9.14
CA ASP A 367 -17.08 7.78 9.72
C ASP A 367 -17.92 6.52 9.99
N GLU A 368 -17.50 5.40 9.40
CA GLU A 368 -18.20 4.10 9.50
C GLU A 368 -17.43 3.13 10.41
N TYR A 369 -16.26 3.56 10.91
CA TYR A 369 -15.41 2.72 11.74
C TYR A 369 -15.93 2.69 13.17
N ASP A 370 -15.86 1.51 13.80
CA ASP A 370 -16.03 1.39 15.25
C ASP A 370 -14.75 1.82 16.01
N SER A 371 -13.83 2.50 15.33
CA SER A 371 -12.47 2.83 15.79
C SER A 371 -12.06 4.24 15.37
N ASN A 372 -11.13 4.86 16.09
CA ASN A 372 -10.62 6.21 15.84
C ASN A 372 -9.63 6.31 14.66
N PHE A 373 -9.68 5.40 13.68
CA PHE A 373 -8.66 5.33 12.62
C PHE A 373 -8.43 6.66 11.89
N LEU A 374 -9.49 7.33 11.42
CA LEU A 374 -9.36 8.62 10.73
C LEU A 374 -8.90 9.76 11.65
N PHE A 375 -9.18 9.68 12.95
CA PHE A 375 -8.65 10.63 13.94
C PHE A 375 -7.15 10.44 14.14
N ASP A 376 -6.71 9.18 14.25
CA ASP A 376 -5.29 8.84 14.35
C ASP A 376 -4.55 9.29 13.10
N VAL A 377 -5.10 9.05 11.90
CA VAL A 377 -4.54 9.51 10.62
C VAL A 377 -4.51 11.05 10.54
N GLU A 378 -5.58 11.74 10.93
CA GLU A 378 -5.59 13.22 10.94
C GLU A 378 -4.47 13.78 11.83
N SER A 379 -4.28 13.22 13.02
CA SER A 379 -3.24 13.66 13.96
C SER A 379 -1.85 13.63 13.33
N LEU A 380 -1.58 12.67 12.43
CA LEU A 380 -0.32 12.57 11.68
C LEU A 380 -0.14 13.70 10.68
N TYR A 381 -1.20 14.04 9.96
CA TYR A 381 -1.15 15.11 8.97
C TYR A 381 -1.14 16.49 9.64
N VAL A 382 -1.70 16.62 10.84
CA VAL A 382 -1.51 17.82 11.68
C VAL A 382 -0.05 17.94 12.12
N ARG A 383 0.59 16.84 12.57
CA ARG A 383 2.01 16.85 12.91
C ARG A 383 2.91 17.11 11.70
N GLU A 384 2.61 16.50 10.55
CA GLU A 384 3.34 16.77 9.29
C GLU A 384 3.29 18.26 8.92
N LYS A 385 2.16 18.93 9.14
CA LYS A 385 2.03 20.37 8.92
C LYS A 385 3.00 21.17 9.81
N GLU A 386 3.15 20.76 11.06
CA GLU A 386 4.13 21.35 11.99
C GLU A 386 5.56 21.06 11.54
N ASP A 387 5.86 19.83 11.13
CA ASP A 387 7.17 19.42 10.61
C ASP A 387 7.58 20.26 9.38
N ILE A 388 6.67 20.46 8.43
CA ILE A 388 6.88 21.31 7.24
C ILE A 388 7.12 22.77 7.66
N GLN A 389 6.39 23.28 8.65
CA GLN A 389 6.56 24.65 9.14
C GLN A 389 7.91 24.84 9.86
N ASN A 390 8.31 23.87 10.68
CA ASN A 390 9.58 23.89 11.39
C ASN A 390 10.76 23.82 10.41
N ALA A 391 10.68 22.93 9.42
CA ALA A 391 11.66 22.80 8.35
C ALA A 391 11.79 24.10 7.51
N LEU A 392 10.67 24.73 7.12
CA LEU A 392 10.71 26.03 6.45
C LEU A 392 11.34 27.09 7.34
N SER A 393 10.96 27.15 8.62
CA SER A 393 11.46 28.18 9.55
C SER A 393 12.96 28.07 9.75
N LYS A 394 13.50 26.84 9.86
CA LYS A 394 14.95 26.56 9.89
C LYS A 394 15.65 27.04 8.63
N PHE A 395 15.10 26.71 7.45
CA PHE A 395 15.64 27.16 6.17
C PHE A 395 15.61 28.68 6.03
N SER A 396 14.48 29.32 6.31
CA SER A 396 14.33 30.78 6.24
C SER A 396 15.27 31.49 7.20
N HIS A 397 15.40 30.99 8.43
CA HIS A 397 16.35 31.54 9.40
C HIS A 397 17.79 31.43 8.88
N PHE A 398 18.18 30.28 8.33
CA PHE A 398 19.50 30.09 7.74
C PHE A 398 19.77 31.07 6.60
N MET A 399 18.86 31.20 5.63
CA MET A 399 19.04 32.09 4.48
C MET A 399 19.12 33.56 4.89
N LYS A 400 18.34 33.96 5.89
CA LYS A 400 18.36 35.32 6.42
C LYS A 400 19.65 35.62 7.19
N VAL A 401 20.07 34.73 8.10
CA VAL A 401 21.26 34.97 8.93
C VAL A 401 22.55 34.98 8.11
N ASN A 402 22.69 34.05 7.16
CA ASN A 402 23.95 33.87 6.44
C ASN A 402 24.06 34.73 5.17
N PHE A 403 22.95 34.96 4.49
CA PHE A 403 22.95 35.67 3.20
C PHE A 403 22.09 36.94 3.19
N GLY A 404 21.29 37.19 4.24
CA GLY A 404 20.37 38.32 4.32
C GLY A 404 19.14 38.17 3.41
N PHE A 405 18.84 36.98 2.90
CA PHE A 405 17.67 36.79 2.03
C PHE A 405 16.43 36.46 2.84
N ASP A 406 15.36 37.26 2.68
CA ASP A 406 14.05 36.92 3.19
C ASP A 406 13.32 35.97 2.22
N VAL A 407 13.17 34.71 2.65
CA VAL A 407 12.45 33.66 1.92
C VAL A 407 10.96 34.00 1.75
N GLY A 408 10.39 34.81 2.64
CA GLY A 408 9.01 35.28 2.53
C GLY A 408 8.80 36.45 1.57
N SER A 409 9.87 36.97 0.97
CA SER A 409 9.78 38.10 0.04
C SER A 409 9.03 37.72 -1.25
N PRO A 410 8.23 38.64 -1.83
CA PRO A 410 7.55 38.39 -3.10
C PRO A 410 8.52 37.98 -4.22
N SER A 411 9.71 38.56 -4.25
CA SER A 411 10.75 38.24 -5.25
C SER A 411 11.25 36.79 -5.17
N VAL A 412 11.36 36.23 -3.96
CA VAL A 412 11.70 34.80 -3.78
C VAL A 412 10.49 33.92 -4.12
N HIS A 413 9.27 34.34 -3.77
CA HIS A 413 8.05 33.62 -4.16
C HIS A 413 7.85 33.54 -5.68
N LEU A 414 8.31 34.52 -6.45
CA LEU A 414 8.32 34.48 -7.92
C LEU A 414 9.28 33.43 -8.50
N LEU A 415 10.28 32.96 -7.75
CA LEU A 415 11.13 31.84 -8.20
C LEU A 415 10.33 30.54 -8.28
N LYS A 416 9.36 30.35 -7.40
CA LYS A 416 8.53 29.14 -7.40
C LYS A 416 7.74 29.00 -8.69
N SER A 417 7.13 30.08 -9.18
CA SER A 417 6.34 30.03 -10.43
C SER A 417 7.21 29.65 -11.62
N LYS A 418 8.52 29.97 -11.62
CA LYS A 418 9.44 29.54 -12.70
C LYS A 418 9.63 28.03 -12.80
N ILE A 419 9.62 27.30 -11.68
CA ILE A 419 9.59 25.82 -11.72
C ILE A 419 8.22 25.36 -12.23
N GLU A 420 7.13 25.94 -11.73
CA GLU A 420 5.75 25.59 -12.13
C GLU A 420 5.43 25.92 -13.60
N ASP A 421 6.10 26.91 -14.20
CA ASP A 421 5.93 27.33 -15.59
C ASP A 421 6.82 26.52 -16.55
N ALA A 422 8.06 26.21 -16.14
CA ALA A 422 8.92 25.24 -16.86
C ALA A 422 8.27 23.85 -16.95
N VAL A 423 7.41 23.51 -15.98
CA VAL A 423 6.60 22.29 -15.92
C VAL A 423 5.54 22.21 -17.03
N VAL A 424 5.09 23.32 -17.61
CA VAL A 424 4.06 23.31 -18.68
C VAL A 424 4.64 22.84 -20.02
N GLN A 425 5.96 22.95 -20.21
CA GLN A 425 6.62 22.57 -21.47
C GLN A 425 7.22 21.17 -21.44
N GLU A 426 7.66 20.64 -20.29
CA GLU A 426 8.24 19.29 -20.19
C GLU A 426 7.99 18.62 -18.81
N GLN A 427 6.89 17.88 -18.64
CA GLN A 427 6.58 17.09 -17.43
C GLN A 427 7.73 16.15 -16.99
N GLN A 428 8.61 15.76 -17.91
CA GLN A 428 9.76 14.92 -17.64
C GLN A 428 10.83 15.60 -16.77
N GLN A 429 10.99 16.93 -16.86
CA GLN A 429 12.02 17.65 -16.11
C GLN A 429 11.74 17.69 -14.60
N GLN A 430 10.49 17.95 -14.20
CA GLN A 430 10.10 17.95 -12.79
C GLN A 430 10.29 16.56 -12.16
N GLN A 431 9.90 15.51 -12.88
CA GLN A 431 10.10 14.14 -12.42
C GLN A 431 11.59 13.83 -12.24
N GLN A 432 12.45 14.33 -13.12
CA GLN A 432 13.91 14.18 -13.00
C GLN A 432 14.48 14.98 -11.81
N ILE A 433 14.10 16.25 -11.64
CA ILE A 433 14.50 17.09 -10.48
C ILE A 433 14.14 16.38 -9.17
N MET A 434 12.88 15.97 -9.02
CA MET A 434 12.41 15.28 -7.82
C MET A 434 13.05 13.90 -7.63
N LYS A 435 13.35 13.18 -8.72
CA LYS A 435 14.07 11.90 -8.67
C LYS A 435 15.51 12.08 -8.18
N HIS A 436 16.22 13.09 -8.68
CA HIS A 436 17.57 13.41 -8.22
C HIS A 436 17.57 13.81 -6.75
N PHE A 437 16.62 14.68 -6.36
CA PHE A 437 16.47 15.08 -4.97
C PHE A 437 16.18 13.91 -4.03
N LYS A 438 15.20 13.04 -4.37
CA LYS A 438 14.90 11.83 -3.60
C LYS A 438 16.12 10.94 -3.41
N ASN A 439 16.92 10.75 -4.46
CA ASN A 439 18.15 9.99 -4.33
C ASN A 439 19.14 10.66 -3.37
N ILE A 440 19.36 11.98 -3.46
CA ILE A 440 20.27 12.71 -2.56
C ILE A 440 19.81 12.56 -1.11
N VAL A 441 18.52 12.82 -0.84
CA VAL A 441 17.93 12.67 0.50
C VAL A 441 18.15 11.24 0.99
N HIS A 442 17.78 10.24 0.20
CA HIS A 442 17.95 8.84 0.54
C HIS A 442 19.41 8.47 0.88
N GLU A 443 20.36 8.81 0.01
CA GLU A 443 21.79 8.52 0.22
C GLU A 443 22.35 9.22 1.47
N LEU A 444 21.86 10.43 1.80
CA LEU A 444 22.24 11.14 3.03
C LEU A 444 21.82 10.37 4.30
N LEU A 445 20.60 9.82 4.33
CA LEU A 445 20.17 8.97 5.44
C LEU A 445 21.07 7.75 5.57
N CYS A 446 21.42 7.14 4.45
CA CYS A 446 22.25 5.94 4.43
C CYS A 446 23.67 6.24 4.94
N ARG A 447 24.20 7.42 4.60
CA ARG A 447 25.45 7.92 5.18
C ARG A 447 25.38 8.09 6.69
N GLN A 448 24.27 8.63 7.23
CA GLN A 448 24.09 8.75 8.68
C GLN A 448 24.12 7.36 9.36
N GLN A 449 23.47 6.36 8.77
CA GLN A 449 23.50 4.99 9.29
C GLN A 449 24.92 4.41 9.28
N VAL A 450 25.68 4.62 8.20
CA VAL A 450 27.09 4.19 8.09
C VAL A 450 27.96 4.83 9.17
N ILE A 451 27.71 6.10 9.52
CA ILE A 451 28.41 6.79 10.62
C ILE A 451 28.12 6.13 11.99
N GLU A 452 26.88 5.66 12.23
CA GLU A 452 26.57 4.87 13.43
C GLU A 452 27.38 3.56 13.48
N PHE A 453 27.55 2.88 12.33
CA PHE A 453 28.39 1.69 12.24
C PHE A 453 29.89 1.99 12.45
N PHE A 454 30.41 3.11 11.92
CA PHE A 454 31.76 3.55 12.25
C PHE A 454 31.95 3.75 13.76
N THR A 455 30.95 4.33 14.44
CA THR A 455 30.97 4.53 15.89
C THR A 455 30.98 3.20 16.64
N LEU A 456 30.21 2.21 16.16
CA LEU A 456 30.23 0.85 16.70
C LEU A 456 31.61 0.18 16.51
N VAL A 457 32.20 0.28 15.32
CA VAL A 457 33.52 -0.30 15.03
C VAL A 457 34.61 0.35 15.89
N ASN A 458 34.55 1.66 16.09
CA ASN A 458 35.44 2.36 17.02
C ASN A 458 35.25 1.88 18.47
N SER A 459 34.00 1.63 18.90
CA SER A 459 33.72 1.04 20.21
C SER A 459 34.30 -0.38 20.36
N LEU A 460 34.31 -1.19 19.28
CA LEU A 460 34.99 -2.49 19.25
C LEU A 460 36.50 -2.32 19.44
N LYS A 461 37.14 -1.40 18.71
CA LYS A 461 38.57 -1.08 18.82
C LYS A 461 38.96 -0.61 20.23
N GLU A 462 38.14 0.22 20.87
CA GLU A 462 38.42 0.69 22.23
C GLU A 462 38.33 -0.43 23.27
N ASN A 463 37.36 -1.33 23.11
CA ASN A 463 37.15 -2.43 24.06
C ASN A 463 38.20 -3.54 23.97
N SER A 464 39.00 -3.59 22.90
CA SER A 464 40.14 -4.51 22.78
C SER A 464 41.42 -4.01 23.46
N LYS A 465 41.59 -2.69 23.65
CA LYS A 465 42.81 -2.07 24.23
C LYS A 465 43.16 -2.54 25.65
N GLY A 466 42.23 -3.17 26.37
CA GLY A 466 42.42 -3.68 27.73
C GLY A 466 42.83 -5.16 27.84
N ILE A 467 43.15 -5.84 26.73
CA ILE A 467 43.62 -7.24 26.75
C ILE A 467 45.15 -7.26 26.74
N SER A 468 45.73 -7.80 27.81
CA SER A 468 47.17 -7.71 28.13
C SER A 468 48.10 -8.23 27.01
N PRO A 469 49.26 -7.57 26.76
CA PRO A 469 50.33 -8.06 25.89
C PRO A 469 50.86 -9.47 26.24
N CYS A 470 50.69 -9.93 27.48
CA CYS A 470 51.09 -11.28 27.86
C CYS A 470 50.30 -12.37 27.12
N PHE A 471 49.06 -12.09 26.70
CA PHE A 471 48.26 -13.03 25.91
C PHE A 471 48.80 -13.17 24.47
N TRP A 472 49.36 -12.09 23.92
CA TRP A 472 50.04 -12.07 22.63
C TRP A 472 51.38 -12.80 22.65
N LYS A 473 52.08 -12.85 23.79
CA LYS A 473 53.32 -13.65 23.93
C LYS A 473 53.09 -15.16 23.83
N VAL A 474 51.92 -15.66 24.26
CA VAL A 474 51.60 -17.10 24.25
C VAL A 474 51.02 -17.53 22.89
N TRP A 475 50.20 -16.69 22.25
CA TRP A 475 49.58 -17.02 20.97
C TRP A 475 50.38 -16.55 19.74
N GLY A 476 51.20 -15.50 19.90
CA GLY A 476 52.04 -14.93 18.84
C GLY A 476 53.14 -15.88 18.34
N CYS A 477 53.37 -17.00 19.01
CA CYS A 477 54.23 -18.08 18.52
C CYS A 477 53.52 -19.05 17.56
N LEU A 478 52.19 -19.00 17.43
CA LEU A 478 51.38 -19.97 16.66
C LEU A 478 50.58 -19.36 15.50
N THR A 479 50.51 -18.04 15.36
CA THR A 479 49.76 -17.39 14.25
C THR A 479 50.61 -16.36 13.54
N ALA A 480 50.64 -16.42 12.21
CA ALA A 480 51.33 -15.46 11.35
C ALA A 480 50.86 -14.01 11.61
N LYS A 481 51.81 -13.08 11.51
CA LYS A 481 51.76 -11.61 11.61
C LYS A 481 50.76 -10.92 10.65
N ASN A 482 49.48 -11.30 10.64
CA ASN A 482 48.42 -10.49 10.02
C ASN A 482 47.66 -9.76 11.14
N ASP A 483 48.21 -8.61 11.56
CA ASP A 483 47.82 -7.77 12.70
C ASP A 483 46.51 -6.98 12.52
N ASN A 484 45.58 -7.49 11.70
CA ASN A 484 44.35 -6.77 11.33
C ASN A 484 43.10 -7.20 12.14
N CYS A 485 43.28 -8.13 13.08
CA CYS A 485 42.20 -8.65 13.92
C CYS A 485 42.41 -8.28 15.38
N ILE A 486 41.34 -7.90 16.07
CA ILE A 486 41.32 -7.64 17.51
C ILE A 486 40.67 -8.79 18.26
N TYR A 487 41.03 -8.95 19.53
CA TYR A 487 40.34 -9.87 20.43
C TYR A 487 39.51 -9.06 21.43
N ILE A 488 38.29 -9.51 21.73
CA ILE A 488 37.41 -8.88 22.72
C ILE A 488 36.88 -9.94 23.68
N LYS A 489 36.79 -9.60 24.97
CA LYS A 489 36.12 -10.44 25.98
C LYS A 489 34.63 -10.54 25.67
N THR A 490 34.11 -11.75 25.66
CA THR A 490 32.72 -12.07 25.29
C THR A 490 31.68 -11.26 26.05
N LYS A 491 31.85 -11.03 27.36
CA LYS A 491 30.94 -10.18 28.15
C LYS A 491 30.82 -8.74 27.60
N LYS A 492 31.92 -8.14 27.14
CA LYS A 492 31.92 -6.82 26.51
C LYS A 492 31.38 -6.87 25.09
N LEU A 493 31.69 -7.94 24.37
CA LEU A 493 31.26 -8.11 23.00
C LEU A 493 29.74 -8.30 22.88
N ILE A 494 29.11 -9.02 23.81
CA ILE A 494 27.65 -9.18 23.86
C ILE A 494 26.97 -7.80 23.87
N GLN A 495 27.43 -6.87 24.71
CA GLN A 495 26.86 -5.51 24.77
C GLN A 495 27.03 -4.75 23.44
N LEU A 496 28.15 -4.95 22.74
CA LEU A 496 28.42 -4.28 21.45
C LEU A 496 27.61 -4.91 20.31
N VAL A 497 27.39 -6.22 20.33
CA VAL A 497 26.51 -6.91 19.38
C VAL A 497 25.04 -6.54 19.62
N SER A 498 24.62 -6.33 20.88
CA SER A 498 23.30 -5.75 21.17
C SER A 498 23.14 -4.35 20.57
N LYS A 499 24.16 -3.49 20.62
CA LYS A 499 24.12 -2.19 19.93
C LYS A 499 23.99 -2.32 18.41
N TYR A 500 24.60 -3.34 17.80
CA TYR A 500 24.37 -3.63 16.39
C TYR A 500 22.90 -3.97 16.12
N ALA A 501 22.29 -4.83 16.95
CA ALA A 501 20.87 -5.16 16.85
C ALA A 501 19.99 -3.92 17.02
N GLU A 502 20.31 -3.03 17.96
CA GLU A 502 19.62 -1.75 18.15
C GLU A 502 19.71 -0.84 16.91
N ILE A 503 20.90 -0.66 16.33
CA ILE A 503 21.08 0.11 15.08
C ILE A 503 20.26 -0.52 13.95
N ARG A 504 20.27 -1.85 13.83
CA ARG A 504 19.49 -2.57 12.82
C ARG A 504 17.98 -2.40 13.05
N GLU A 505 17.47 -2.55 14.27
CA GLU A 505 16.05 -2.39 14.61
C GLU A 505 15.55 -0.95 14.46
N LYS A 506 16.36 0.04 14.83
CA LYS A 506 16.08 1.47 14.63
C LYS A 506 15.78 1.76 13.16
N ASN A 507 16.63 1.20 12.28
CA ASN A 507 16.58 1.38 10.82
C ASN A 507 15.66 0.36 10.10
N ASN A 508 15.16 -0.65 10.83
CA ASN A 508 14.20 -1.61 10.31
C ASN A 508 12.80 -0.98 10.30
N CYS A 509 12.22 -0.90 9.11
CA CYS A 509 10.85 -0.42 8.89
C CYS A 509 9.83 -1.56 8.85
N ASN A 510 10.26 -2.82 8.87
CA ASN A 510 9.32 -3.90 9.20
C ASN A 510 8.86 -3.70 10.64
N ILE A 511 7.60 -3.25 10.80
CA ILE A 511 6.83 -3.45 12.02
C ILE A 511 6.49 -4.95 12.12
N LYS A 512 7.52 -5.79 12.18
CA LYS A 512 7.43 -7.04 12.91
C LYS A 512 7.78 -6.64 14.32
N GLN A 513 6.76 -6.34 15.14
CA GLN A 513 6.96 -6.38 16.58
C GLN A 513 7.63 -7.72 16.88
N ASN A 514 8.61 -7.71 17.79
CA ASN A 514 9.38 -8.87 18.19
C ASN A 514 8.53 -10.05 18.74
N ASP A 515 7.19 -10.01 18.67
CA ASP A 515 6.26 -11.08 19.05
C ASP A 515 5.00 -11.22 18.16
N SER A 516 4.83 -10.50 17.04
CA SER A 516 3.69 -10.75 16.12
C SER A 516 4.11 -10.79 14.66
N GLU A 517 4.03 -11.98 14.07
CA GLU A 517 4.42 -12.25 12.67
C GLU A 517 3.54 -11.55 11.63
N GLU A 518 2.33 -11.09 12.00
CA GLU A 518 1.31 -10.60 11.07
C GLU A 518 1.48 -9.11 10.67
N ASN A 519 1.80 -8.86 9.40
CA ASN A 519 1.78 -7.51 8.79
C ASN A 519 0.32 -7.05 8.51
N ILE A 520 0.06 -5.74 8.43
CA ILE A 520 -1.21 -5.13 7.96
C ILE A 520 -1.75 -5.81 6.69
N LEU A 521 -0.88 -6.12 5.73
CA LEU A 521 -1.27 -6.80 4.49
C LEU A 521 -1.81 -8.22 4.74
N GLU A 522 -1.22 -8.96 5.67
CA GLU A 522 -1.66 -10.30 6.06
C GLU A 522 -2.97 -10.22 6.84
N LEU A 523 -3.08 -9.30 7.80
CA LEU A 523 -4.33 -9.02 8.50
C LEU A 523 -5.48 -8.68 7.55
N MET A 524 -5.21 -7.86 6.51
CA MET A 524 -6.23 -7.55 5.50
C MET A 524 -6.61 -8.77 4.65
N LYS A 525 -5.66 -9.65 4.31
CA LYS A 525 -5.96 -10.92 3.63
C LYS A 525 -6.83 -11.82 4.51
N ASP A 526 -6.51 -11.91 5.79
CA ASP A 526 -7.27 -12.69 6.76
C ASP A 526 -8.69 -12.17 6.94
N ILE A 527 -8.86 -10.84 7.06
CA ILE A 527 -10.18 -10.19 7.11
C ILE A 527 -10.99 -10.55 5.86
N LYS A 528 -10.39 -10.43 4.67
CA LYS A 528 -11.06 -10.79 3.41
C LYS A 528 -11.43 -12.27 3.35
N SER A 529 -10.55 -13.16 3.82
CA SER A 529 -10.82 -14.59 3.91
C SER A 529 -11.99 -14.89 4.85
N ALA A 530 -11.99 -14.29 6.05
CA ALA A 530 -13.11 -14.40 7.00
C ALA A 530 -14.41 -13.85 6.41
N PHE A 531 -14.34 -12.72 5.71
CA PHE A 531 -15.50 -12.10 5.07
C PHE A 531 -16.04 -12.95 3.91
N TYR A 532 -15.16 -13.56 3.12
CA TYR A 532 -15.54 -14.49 2.06
C TYR A 532 -16.27 -15.73 2.61
N ARG A 533 -15.83 -16.26 3.77
CA ARG A 533 -16.54 -17.33 4.47
C ARG A 533 -17.94 -16.90 4.93
N TYR A 534 -18.09 -15.68 5.43
CA TYR A 534 -19.41 -15.12 5.77
C TYR A 534 -20.30 -15.04 4.52
N ARG A 535 -19.77 -14.56 3.39
CA ARG A 535 -20.52 -14.53 2.11
C ARG A 535 -21.02 -15.90 1.69
N ILE A 536 -20.18 -16.94 1.82
CA ILE A 536 -20.59 -18.34 1.54
C ILE A 536 -21.75 -18.76 2.44
N ALA A 537 -21.67 -18.50 3.75
CA ALA A 537 -22.72 -18.88 4.68
C ALA A 537 -24.06 -18.19 4.35
N ILE A 538 -24.04 -16.91 3.97
CA ILE A 538 -25.23 -16.18 3.50
C ILE A 538 -25.77 -16.78 2.20
N LYS A 539 -24.91 -17.15 1.26
CA LYS A 539 -25.31 -17.76 -0.01
C LYS A 539 -25.98 -19.12 0.20
N ILE A 540 -25.47 -19.95 1.13
CA ILE A 540 -26.10 -21.23 1.48
C ILE A 540 -27.53 -21.01 2.01
N LEU A 541 -27.73 -20.01 2.89
CA LEU A 541 -29.06 -19.65 3.38
C LEU A 541 -29.98 -19.16 2.25
N PHE A 542 -29.47 -18.35 1.33
CA PHE A 542 -30.24 -17.89 0.17
C PHE A 542 -30.70 -19.06 -0.71
N LEU A 543 -29.80 -19.99 -1.05
CA LEU A 543 -30.15 -21.17 -1.84
C LEU A 543 -31.18 -22.06 -1.14
N LEU A 544 -31.03 -22.25 0.18
CA LEU A 544 -32.02 -22.96 0.99
C LEU A 544 -33.39 -22.29 0.93
N ILE A 545 -33.47 -20.95 0.97
CA ILE A 545 -34.73 -20.21 0.84
C ILE A 545 -35.38 -20.45 -0.53
N GLU A 546 -34.61 -20.39 -1.61
CA GLU A 546 -35.13 -20.63 -2.97
C GLU A 546 -35.68 -22.06 -3.10
N ASP A 547 -34.97 -23.06 -2.59
CA ASP A 547 -35.45 -24.43 -2.62
C ASP A 547 -36.66 -24.67 -1.69
N LEU A 548 -36.74 -23.99 -0.54
CA LEU A 548 -37.93 -24.04 0.32
C LEU A 548 -39.17 -23.42 -0.35
N LYS A 549 -39.00 -22.30 -1.09
CA LYS A 549 -40.08 -21.70 -1.89
C LYS A 549 -40.54 -22.65 -3.00
N LEU A 550 -39.58 -23.25 -3.72
CA LEU A 550 -39.88 -24.24 -4.76
C LEU A 550 -40.62 -25.44 -4.15
N SER A 551 -40.22 -25.91 -2.98
CA SER A 551 -40.91 -26.99 -2.26
C SER A 551 -42.36 -26.64 -1.97
N LYS A 552 -42.61 -25.42 -1.49
CA LYS A 552 -43.95 -24.93 -1.22
C LYS A 552 -44.80 -24.92 -2.50
N GLN A 553 -44.27 -24.36 -3.59
CA GLN A 553 -44.95 -24.34 -4.89
C GLN A 553 -45.26 -25.74 -5.42
N LEU A 554 -44.28 -26.65 -5.39
CA LEU A 554 -44.46 -28.03 -5.86
C LEU A 554 -45.50 -28.79 -5.05
N ASN A 555 -45.56 -28.59 -3.72
CA ASN A 555 -46.57 -29.19 -2.87
C ASN A 555 -47.97 -28.60 -3.14
N GLU A 556 -48.09 -27.28 -3.32
CA GLU A 556 -49.35 -26.63 -3.69
C GLU A 556 -49.89 -27.15 -5.04
N GLU A 557 -49.02 -27.26 -6.05
CA GLU A 557 -49.36 -27.82 -7.36
C GLU A 557 -49.77 -29.30 -7.28
N TYR A 558 -49.09 -30.08 -6.44
CA TYR A 558 -49.41 -31.49 -6.22
C TYR A 558 -50.78 -31.65 -5.55
N GLU A 559 -51.09 -30.85 -4.54
CA GLU A 559 -52.40 -30.85 -3.87
C GLU A 559 -53.52 -30.38 -4.82
N ASN A 560 -53.24 -29.41 -5.70
CA ASN A 560 -54.19 -28.99 -6.73
C ASN A 560 -54.47 -30.13 -7.73
N LEU A 561 -53.43 -30.81 -8.23
CA LEU A 561 -53.57 -31.97 -9.11
C LEU A 561 -54.34 -33.13 -8.43
N LEU A 562 -54.13 -33.35 -7.13
CA LEU A 562 -54.88 -34.33 -6.37
C LEU A 562 -56.37 -33.95 -6.26
N ARG A 563 -56.66 -32.66 -6.11
CA ARG A 563 -58.04 -32.15 -6.05
C ARG A 563 -58.74 -32.27 -7.40
N GLU A 564 -58.09 -31.82 -8.48
CA GLU A 564 -58.58 -31.97 -9.86
C GLU A 564 -58.86 -33.44 -10.19
N LYS A 565 -57.95 -34.34 -9.78
CA LYS A 565 -58.14 -35.79 -9.94
C LYS A 565 -59.36 -36.31 -9.20
N LYS A 566 -59.62 -35.84 -7.97
CA LYS A 566 -60.80 -36.23 -7.19
C LYS A 566 -62.09 -35.69 -7.80
N GLU A 567 -62.12 -34.41 -8.14
CA GLU A 567 -63.28 -33.73 -8.73
C GLU A 567 -63.73 -34.44 -10.02
N ALA A 568 -62.81 -34.72 -10.94
CA ALA A 568 -63.19 -35.38 -12.19
C ALA A 568 -63.28 -36.93 -12.08
N GLN A 569 -62.90 -37.54 -10.94
CA GLN A 569 -63.36 -38.88 -10.58
C GLN A 569 -64.82 -38.86 -10.12
N GLU A 570 -65.23 -37.87 -9.33
CA GLU A 570 -66.60 -37.71 -8.82
C GLU A 570 -67.59 -37.37 -9.95
N GLU A 571 -67.21 -36.53 -10.93
CA GLU A 571 -68.05 -36.20 -12.10
C GLU A 571 -68.35 -37.40 -13.02
N ASN A 572 -67.45 -38.41 -13.07
CA ASN A 572 -67.61 -39.59 -13.91
C ASN A 572 -68.45 -40.71 -13.28
N TYR A 573 -68.79 -40.62 -11.98
CA TYR A 573 -69.57 -41.65 -11.27
C TYR A 573 -71.10 -41.60 -11.52
N GLY A 574 -71.57 -40.66 -12.36
CA GLY A 574 -73.01 -40.38 -12.54
C GLY A 574 -73.64 -40.63 -13.92
N ILE A 575 -72.94 -41.23 -14.90
CA ILE A 575 -73.38 -41.19 -16.31
C ILE A 575 -73.85 -42.57 -16.83
N THR A 576 -75.01 -42.57 -17.49
CA THR A 576 -75.76 -43.74 -17.98
C THR A 576 -75.23 -44.38 -19.27
N GLU A 577 -75.60 -45.65 -19.40
CA GLU A 577 -75.03 -46.73 -20.18
C GLU A 577 -75.32 -46.67 -21.70
N LYS A 578 -74.56 -45.86 -22.47
CA LYS A 578 -74.60 -45.97 -23.95
C LYS A 578 -73.30 -45.86 -24.76
N ASP A 579 -72.13 -45.65 -24.14
CA ASP A 579 -70.82 -45.75 -24.83
C ASP A 579 -69.70 -46.21 -23.87
N LYS A 580 -69.99 -47.25 -23.07
CA LYS A 580 -69.15 -47.76 -21.97
C LYS A 580 -67.70 -48.03 -22.40
N ASP A 581 -67.49 -48.74 -23.49
CA ASP A 581 -66.15 -49.16 -23.97
C ASP A 581 -65.25 -48.01 -24.47
N LYS A 582 -65.83 -46.94 -25.04
CA LYS A 582 -65.07 -45.75 -25.48
C LYS A 582 -64.78 -44.81 -24.31
N MET A 583 -65.73 -44.68 -23.39
CA MET A 583 -65.58 -43.90 -22.16
C MET A 583 -64.58 -44.55 -21.21
N ASP A 584 -64.61 -45.87 -21.03
CA ASP A 584 -63.66 -46.60 -20.17
C ASP A 584 -62.22 -46.43 -20.68
N LYS A 585 -62.00 -46.47 -22.00
CA LYS A 585 -60.69 -46.20 -22.59
C LYS A 585 -60.23 -44.75 -22.44
N MET A 586 -61.13 -43.78 -22.54
CA MET A 586 -60.80 -42.37 -22.31
C MET A 586 -60.51 -42.09 -20.83
N TYR A 587 -61.26 -42.73 -19.93
CA TYR A 587 -61.10 -42.65 -18.49
C TYR A 587 -59.80 -43.32 -18.02
N GLU A 588 -59.47 -44.52 -18.52
CA GLU A 588 -58.18 -45.17 -18.30
C GLU A 588 -57.02 -44.29 -18.78
N LYS A 589 -57.16 -43.67 -19.96
CA LYS A 589 -56.14 -42.77 -20.50
C LYS A 589 -55.96 -41.53 -19.63
N ALA A 590 -57.05 -40.92 -19.16
CA ALA A 590 -57.01 -39.76 -18.26
C ALA A 590 -56.41 -40.11 -16.88
N ILE A 591 -56.77 -41.27 -16.30
CA ILE A 591 -56.17 -41.77 -15.06
C ILE A 591 -54.68 -42.01 -15.23
N ASN A 592 -54.26 -42.64 -16.33
CA ASN A 592 -52.85 -42.89 -16.60
C ASN A 592 -52.07 -41.58 -16.81
N GLU A 593 -52.68 -40.59 -17.46
CA GLU A 593 -52.08 -39.26 -17.65
C GLU A 593 -51.91 -38.52 -16.31
N TRP A 594 -52.93 -38.48 -15.45
CA TRP A 594 -52.80 -37.89 -14.12
C TRP A 594 -51.84 -38.65 -13.22
N THR A 595 -51.84 -39.98 -13.28
CA THR A 595 -50.90 -40.79 -12.51
C THR A 595 -49.46 -40.49 -12.93
N SER A 596 -49.22 -40.34 -14.25
CA SER A 596 -47.90 -39.92 -14.78
C SER A 596 -47.52 -38.50 -14.32
N LYS A 597 -48.46 -37.54 -14.35
CA LYS A 597 -48.23 -36.16 -13.86
C LYS A 597 -47.94 -36.13 -12.36
N LEU A 598 -48.69 -36.90 -11.55
CA LEU A 598 -48.49 -37.02 -10.11
C LEU A 598 -47.15 -37.69 -9.77
N GLU A 599 -46.75 -38.74 -10.49
CA GLU A 599 -45.45 -39.40 -10.28
C GLU A 599 -44.30 -38.46 -10.65
N ALA A 600 -44.42 -37.70 -11.75
CA ALA A 600 -43.44 -36.69 -12.14
C ALA A 600 -43.30 -35.58 -11.08
N LYS A 601 -44.43 -35.07 -10.55
CA LYS A 601 -44.42 -34.07 -9.47
C LYS A 601 -43.85 -34.62 -8.17
N LYS A 602 -44.18 -35.87 -7.82
CA LYS A 602 -43.62 -36.56 -6.66
C LYS A 602 -42.10 -36.75 -6.78
N MET A 603 -41.58 -37.10 -7.96
CA MET A 603 -40.14 -37.16 -8.23
C MET A 603 -39.48 -35.77 -8.10
N ALA A 604 -40.13 -34.72 -8.59
CA ALA A 604 -39.63 -33.34 -8.45
C ALA A 604 -39.59 -32.89 -6.98
N ILE A 605 -40.64 -33.20 -6.19
CA ILE A 605 -40.70 -32.93 -4.75
C ILE A 605 -39.58 -33.67 -4.03
N GLU A 606 -39.32 -34.93 -4.35
CA GLU A 606 -38.26 -35.72 -3.71
C GLU A 606 -36.87 -35.17 -4.04
N SER A 607 -36.63 -34.79 -5.30
CA SER A 607 -35.39 -34.15 -5.73
C SER A 607 -35.14 -32.83 -5.00
N ASN A 608 -36.15 -31.96 -4.89
CA ASN A 608 -36.07 -30.71 -4.16
C ASN A 608 -35.87 -30.92 -2.64
N LYS A 609 -36.51 -31.93 -2.04
CA LYS A 609 -36.25 -32.31 -0.63
C LYS A 609 -34.79 -32.70 -0.40
N ASN A 610 -34.20 -33.47 -1.32
CA ASN A 610 -32.78 -33.83 -1.23
C ASN A 610 -31.88 -32.59 -1.30
N ALA A 611 -32.20 -31.61 -2.14
CA ALA A 611 -31.50 -30.33 -2.19
C ALA A 611 -31.61 -29.55 -0.86
N ILE A 612 -32.81 -29.45 -0.28
CA ILE A 612 -33.05 -28.81 1.01
C ILE A 612 -32.20 -29.47 2.11
N ILE A 613 -32.24 -30.81 2.20
CA ILE A 613 -31.47 -31.56 3.20
C ILE A 613 -29.96 -31.36 3.00
N PHE A 614 -29.50 -31.32 1.75
CA PHE A 614 -28.10 -31.03 1.43
C PHE A 614 -27.63 -29.69 2.02
N TYR A 615 -28.36 -28.60 1.78
CA TYR A 615 -27.99 -27.28 2.34
C TYR A 615 -28.01 -27.25 3.86
N LEU A 616 -28.99 -27.91 4.49
CA LEU A 616 -29.06 -28.01 5.94
C LEU A 616 -27.85 -28.77 6.52
N CYS A 617 -27.40 -29.82 5.82
CA CYS A 617 -26.18 -30.55 6.19
C CYS A 617 -24.92 -29.69 6.02
N LEU A 618 -24.85 -28.86 4.97
CA LEU A 618 -23.77 -27.90 4.79
C LEU A 618 -23.73 -26.89 5.94
N ILE A 619 -24.86 -26.32 6.35
CA ILE A 619 -24.93 -25.38 7.48
C ILE A 619 -24.45 -26.06 8.78
N LYS A 620 -24.89 -27.29 9.04
CA LYS A 620 -24.51 -28.03 10.24
C LYS A 620 -23.01 -28.33 10.29
N THR A 621 -22.40 -28.65 9.16
CA THR A 621 -20.97 -29.02 9.06
C THR A 621 -20.03 -27.84 8.78
N PHE A 622 -20.55 -26.64 8.51
CA PHE A 622 -19.76 -25.48 8.10
C PHE A 622 -18.70 -25.10 9.16
N LYS A 623 -17.40 -25.28 8.85
CA LYS A 623 -16.30 -24.94 9.75
C LYS A 623 -15.70 -23.58 9.40
N LEU A 624 -15.33 -22.85 10.43
CA LEU A 624 -14.65 -21.56 10.33
C LEU A 624 -13.12 -21.66 10.41
N SER A 625 -12.55 -22.86 10.51
CA SER A 625 -11.10 -23.10 10.57
C SER A 625 -10.49 -23.08 9.17
#